data_AF-A0A1H3WSS3-F1
#
_entry.id   AF-A0A1H3WSS3-F1
#
_cell.length_a   1.000
_cell.length_b   1.000
_cell.length_c   1.000
_cell.angle_alpha   90.00
_cell.angle_beta   90.00
_cell.angle_gamma   90.00
#
_symmetry.space_group_name_H-M   'P 1'
#
loop_
_entity.id
_entity.type
_entity.pdbx_description
1 polymer ?
#
loop_
_entity_poly.entity_id
_entity_poly.type
_entity_poly.pdbx_seq_one_letter_code
_entity_poly.pdbx_strand_id
1 'polypeptide(L)'
;MNINACSNNAKVKQRGFTFLELVIVITVISVLGFVALNRYYQLLVDVERTSMEHDLGVMRSAISMQVAGHYVAGNMTGLKKLVDSNPMELLSEKPNNYLGVISHYRIEDIEKGSWFYDSKEQALIYMVRNQLYFVTELSEPARARFKIYPVYSDRLKGGETKYISGLTLKEEEPYRWLKPWG
;
A
#
# COMPACT_ATOMS: atom_id res chain seq x y z
N MET A 1 -75.24 -2.90 -46.11
CA MET A 1 -74.65 -4.24 -46.33
C MET A 1 -73.32 -4.26 -45.60
N ASN A 2 -73.24 -4.99 -44.49
CA ASN A 2 -72.11 -5.04 -43.55
C ASN A 2 -70.94 -5.81 -44.17
N ILE A 3 -69.70 -5.34 -43.97
CA ILE A 3 -68.51 -6.20 -44.08
C ILE A 3 -67.61 -5.91 -42.89
N ASN A 4 -67.50 -6.91 -42.02
CA ASN A 4 -66.86 -6.88 -40.73
C ASN A 4 -65.35 -6.70 -40.84
N ALA A 5 -64.80 -5.92 -39.91
CA ALA A 5 -63.38 -5.77 -39.68
C ALA A 5 -62.74 -7.09 -39.22
N CYS A 6 -61.64 -7.50 -39.87
CA CYS A 6 -60.73 -8.51 -39.35
C CYS A 6 -59.58 -7.82 -38.61
N SER A 7 -59.75 -7.63 -37.29
CA SER A 7 -58.66 -7.25 -36.39
C SER A 7 -57.86 -8.51 -36.03
N ASN A 8 -56.72 -8.72 -36.68
CA ASN A 8 -55.77 -9.77 -36.34
C ASN A 8 -55.01 -9.37 -35.07
N ASN A 9 -55.59 -9.68 -33.91
CA ASN A 9 -54.88 -9.64 -32.63
C ASN A 9 -53.92 -10.85 -32.54
N ALA A 10 -52.69 -10.67 -33.02
CA ALA A 10 -51.59 -11.58 -32.71
C ALA A 10 -51.24 -11.44 -31.22
N LYS A 11 -51.85 -12.28 -30.38
CA LYS A 11 -51.44 -12.41 -28.97
C LYS A 11 -50.02 -12.97 -28.93
N VAL A 12 -49.04 -12.11 -28.67
CA VAL A 12 -47.69 -12.53 -28.27
C VAL A 12 -47.83 -13.31 -26.97
N LYS A 13 -47.67 -14.65 -27.03
CA LYS A 13 -47.60 -15.49 -25.82
C LYS A 13 -46.37 -15.07 -25.03
N GLN A 14 -46.56 -14.24 -24.01
CA GLN A 14 -45.56 -14.06 -22.96
C GLN A 14 -45.41 -15.40 -22.23
N ARG A 15 -44.34 -16.14 -22.54
CA ARG A 15 -43.96 -17.32 -21.76
C ARG A 15 -43.42 -16.79 -20.43
N GLY A 16 -44.17 -16.98 -19.35
CA GLY A 16 -43.72 -16.67 -18.00
C GLY A 16 -42.42 -17.42 -17.70
N PHE A 17 -41.52 -16.75 -16.97
CA PHE A 17 -40.21 -17.26 -16.58
C PHE A 17 -40.34 -18.63 -15.91
N THR A 18 -39.61 -19.64 -16.40
CA THR A 18 -39.70 -20.99 -15.82
C THR A 18 -38.83 -21.07 -14.56
N PHE A 19 -39.25 -21.83 -13.55
CA PHE A 19 -38.46 -22.01 -12.32
C PHE A 19 -37.05 -22.55 -12.60
N LEU A 20 -36.91 -23.41 -13.62
CA LEU A 20 -35.62 -23.94 -14.08
C LEU A 20 -34.72 -22.85 -14.66
N GLU A 21 -35.26 -21.94 -15.47
CA GLU A 21 -34.51 -20.80 -16.02
C GLU A 21 -33.97 -19.89 -14.91
N LEU A 22 -34.78 -19.62 -13.88
CA LEU A 22 -34.33 -18.88 -12.70
C LEU A 22 -33.17 -19.57 -11.98
N VAL A 23 -33.27 -20.87 -11.75
CA VAL A 23 -32.22 -21.65 -11.07
C VAL A 23 -30.92 -21.59 -11.86
N ILE A 24 -30.95 -21.81 -13.18
CA ILE A 24 -29.76 -21.74 -14.03
C ILE A 24 -29.13 -20.34 -13.97
N VAL A 25 -29.94 -19.29 -14.08
CA VAL A 25 -29.45 -17.90 -14.03
C VAL A 25 -28.79 -17.61 -12.69
N ILE A 26 -29.41 -18.00 -11.57
CA ILE A 26 -28.82 -17.81 -10.23
C ILE A 26 -27.51 -18.59 -10.09
N THR A 27 -27.45 -19.84 -10.57
CA THR A 27 -26.22 -20.64 -10.57
C THR A 27 -25.11 -19.96 -11.37
N VAL A 28 -25.38 -19.49 -12.58
CA VAL A 28 -24.39 -18.79 -13.42
C VAL A 28 -23.92 -17.50 -12.75
N ILE A 29 -24.84 -16.68 -12.22
CA ILE A 29 -24.49 -15.44 -11.50
C ILE A 29 -23.65 -15.75 -10.26
N SER A 30 -23.95 -16.82 -9.54
CA SER A 30 -23.20 -17.21 -8.33
C SER A 30 -21.76 -17.61 -8.65
N VAL A 31 -21.56 -18.39 -9.72
CA VAL A 31 -20.22 -18.77 -10.21
C VAL A 31 -19.44 -17.52 -10.64
N LEU A 32 -20.05 -16.64 -11.43
CA LEU A 32 -19.41 -15.39 -11.87
C LEU A 32 -19.10 -14.47 -10.70
N GLY A 33 -20.03 -14.34 -9.75
CA GLY A 33 -19.85 -13.53 -8.54
C GLY A 33 -18.69 -14.03 -7.69
N PHE A 34 -18.56 -15.35 -7.50
CA PHE A 34 -17.44 -15.94 -6.78
C PHE A 34 -16.09 -15.62 -7.45
N VAL A 35 -16.01 -15.78 -8.78
CA VAL A 35 -14.79 -15.46 -9.55
C VAL A 35 -14.45 -13.97 -9.46
N ALA A 36 -15.45 -13.10 -9.62
CA ALA A 36 -15.29 -11.65 -9.56
C ALA A 36 -14.83 -11.17 -8.17
N LEU A 37 -15.42 -11.69 -7.10
CA LEU A 37 -15.02 -11.37 -5.73
C LEU A 37 -13.58 -11.79 -5.44
N ASN A 38 -13.20 -13.00 -5.84
CA ASN A 38 -11.82 -13.47 -5.68
C ASN A 38 -10.83 -12.54 -6.39
N ARG A 39 -11.14 -12.14 -7.63
CA ARG A 39 -10.30 -11.21 -8.39
C ARG A 39 -10.25 -9.81 -7.77
N TYR A 40 -11.36 -9.35 -7.21
CA TYR A 40 -11.45 -8.05 -6.54
C TYR A 40 -10.55 -7.99 -5.31
N TYR A 41 -10.56 -9.02 -4.45
CA TYR A 41 -9.67 -9.06 -3.28
C TYR A 41 -8.18 -9.10 -3.67
N GLN A 42 -7.82 -9.86 -4.71
CA GLN A 42 -6.46 -9.88 -5.24
C GLN A 42 -6.01 -8.47 -5.66
N LEU A 43 -6.88 -7.75 -6.38
CA LEU A 43 -6.59 -6.40 -6.83
C LEU A 43 -6.38 -5.44 -5.66
N LEU A 44 -7.16 -5.55 -4.58
CA LEU A 44 -7.00 -4.70 -3.40
C LEU A 44 -5.65 -4.89 -2.71
N VAL A 45 -5.17 -6.13 -2.60
CA VAL A 45 -3.85 -6.45 -2.02
C VAL A 45 -2.74 -5.88 -2.89
N ASP A 46 -2.85 -6.07 -4.21
CA ASP A 46 -1.86 -5.57 -5.17
C ASP A 46 -1.78 -4.04 -5.15
N VAL A 47 -2.93 -3.36 -5.13
CA VAL A 47 -3.00 -1.90 -5.04
C VAL A 47 -2.32 -1.40 -3.78
N GLU A 48 -2.62 -2.00 -2.62
CA GLU A 48 -2.00 -1.59 -1.36
C GLU A 48 -0.48 -1.82 -1.38
N ARG A 49 -0.05 -3.01 -1.78
CA ARG A 49 1.37 -3.36 -1.90
C ARG A 49 2.11 -2.41 -2.83
N THR A 50 1.59 -2.20 -4.03
CA THR A 50 2.23 -1.33 -5.03
C THR A 50 2.27 0.12 -4.54
N SER A 51 1.21 0.62 -3.88
CA SER A 51 1.21 1.97 -3.30
C SER A 51 2.29 2.10 -2.22
N MET A 52 2.37 1.14 -1.30
CA MET A 52 3.37 1.14 -0.24
C MET A 52 4.81 1.07 -0.79
N GLU A 53 5.06 0.16 -1.74
CA GLU A 53 6.38 0.01 -2.39
C GLU A 53 6.76 1.26 -3.20
N HIS A 54 5.79 1.90 -3.86
CA HIS A 54 5.98 3.16 -4.56
C HIS A 54 6.39 4.28 -3.61
N ASP A 55 5.67 4.48 -2.49
CA ASP A 55 5.97 5.50 -1.49
C ASP A 55 7.38 5.30 -0.91
N LEU A 56 7.75 4.05 -0.60
CA LEU A 56 9.10 3.69 -0.16
C LEU A 56 10.17 3.99 -1.21
N GLY A 57 9.87 3.76 -2.50
CA GLY A 57 10.75 4.12 -3.61
C GLY A 57 11.00 5.63 -3.67
N VAL A 58 9.92 6.43 -3.62
CA VAL A 58 9.98 7.89 -3.63
C VAL A 58 10.80 8.40 -2.43
N MET A 59 10.56 7.87 -1.23
CA MET A 59 11.34 8.21 -0.02
C MET A 59 12.84 7.90 -0.18
N ARG A 60 13.19 6.71 -0.71
CA ARG A 60 14.60 6.34 -0.95
C ARG A 60 15.28 7.27 -1.96
N SER A 61 14.56 7.70 -2.99
CA SER A 61 15.05 8.68 -3.96
C SER A 61 15.25 10.06 -3.31
N ALA A 62 14.30 10.52 -2.51
CA ALA A 62 14.40 11.80 -1.80
C ALA A 62 15.57 11.81 -0.80
N ILE A 63 15.75 10.73 -0.03
CA ILE A 63 16.90 10.54 0.86
C ILE A 63 18.21 10.63 0.07
N SER A 64 18.31 9.93 -1.08
CA SER A 64 19.51 9.94 -1.92
C SER A 64 19.84 11.34 -2.45
N MET A 65 18.82 12.12 -2.82
CA MET A 65 18.98 13.51 -3.27
C MET A 65 19.45 14.44 -2.14
N GLN A 66 18.87 14.31 -0.94
CA GLN A 66 19.29 15.07 0.24
C GLN A 66 20.73 14.76 0.63
N VAL A 67 21.09 13.47 0.61
CA VAL A 67 22.45 12.99 0.82
C VAL A 67 23.42 13.66 -0.15
N ALA A 68 23.14 13.63 -1.46
CA ALA A 68 23.96 14.26 -2.48
C ALA A 68 24.10 15.78 -2.26
N GLY A 69 23.00 16.47 -1.94
CA GLY A 69 23.01 17.90 -1.63
C GLY A 69 23.91 18.23 -0.42
N HIS A 70 23.81 17.46 0.65
CA HIS A 70 24.67 17.64 1.83
C HIS A 70 26.15 17.35 1.56
N TYR A 71 26.47 16.37 0.70
CA TYR A 71 27.86 16.12 0.28
C TYR A 71 28.45 17.27 -0.52
N VAL A 72 27.74 17.78 -1.52
CA VAL A 72 28.20 18.92 -2.33
C VAL A 72 28.39 20.16 -1.47
N ALA A 73 27.53 20.37 -0.47
CA ALA A 73 27.65 21.48 0.48
C ALA A 73 28.71 21.27 1.59
N GLY A 74 29.36 20.10 1.65
CA GLY A 74 30.29 19.75 2.74
C GLY A 74 29.63 19.67 4.13
N ASN A 75 28.30 19.60 4.19
CA ASN A 75 27.52 19.70 5.43
C ASN A 75 27.27 18.33 6.05
N MET A 76 28.32 17.74 6.64
CA MET A 76 28.23 16.41 7.28
C MET A 76 27.38 16.42 8.55
N THR A 77 27.25 17.55 9.22
CA THR A 77 26.36 17.71 10.38
C THR A 77 24.90 17.59 9.96
N GLY A 78 24.51 18.17 8.84
CA GLY A 78 23.18 18.03 8.25
C GLY A 78 22.85 16.58 7.89
N LEU A 79 23.81 15.87 7.28
CA LEU A 79 23.66 14.45 6.94
C LEU A 79 23.39 13.59 8.18
N LYS A 80 24.09 13.85 9.29
CA LYS A 80 23.86 13.15 10.57
C LYS A 80 22.48 13.43 11.16
N LYS A 81 21.91 14.63 10.96
CA LYS A 81 20.57 14.98 11.44
C LYS A 81 19.44 14.26 10.68
N LEU A 82 19.72 13.73 9.50
CA LEU A 82 18.74 12.97 8.72
C LEU A 82 18.58 11.52 9.23
N VAL A 83 19.57 11.00 9.97
CA VAL A 83 19.45 9.71 10.67
C VAL A 83 18.35 9.81 11.72
N ASP A 84 17.49 8.80 11.79
CA ASP A 84 16.31 8.75 12.68
C ASP A 84 15.31 9.93 12.52
N SER A 85 15.45 10.72 11.45
CA SER A 85 14.49 11.78 11.10
C SER A 85 13.28 11.20 10.37
N ASN A 86 12.20 11.97 10.32
CA ASN A 86 11.00 11.59 9.59
C ASN A 86 11.24 11.65 8.05
N PRO A 87 11.23 10.52 7.33
CA PRO A 87 11.47 10.49 5.88
C PRO A 87 10.45 11.30 5.09
N MET A 88 9.23 11.46 5.61
CA MET A 88 8.16 12.21 4.96
C MET A 88 8.46 13.70 4.87
N GLU A 89 9.31 14.25 5.73
CA GLU A 89 9.75 15.66 5.65
C GLU A 89 10.74 15.92 4.50
N LEU A 90 11.28 14.86 3.90
CA LEU A 90 12.19 14.95 2.75
C LEU A 90 11.45 15.04 1.42
N LEU A 91 10.14 14.76 1.43
CA LEU A 91 9.29 14.74 0.26
C LEU A 91 8.75 16.14 -0.05
N SER A 92 8.74 16.53 -1.32
CA SER A 92 8.08 17.77 -1.76
C SER A 92 6.56 17.66 -1.70
N GLU A 93 6.02 16.48 -1.95
CA GLU A 93 4.60 16.15 -1.83
C GLU A 93 4.46 14.90 -0.97
N LYS A 94 3.71 15.01 0.12
CA LYS A 94 3.47 13.90 1.05
C LYS A 94 2.32 13.04 0.52
N PRO A 95 2.37 11.69 0.66
CA PRO A 95 1.26 10.83 0.28
C PRO A 95 -0.06 11.25 0.96
N ASN A 96 -1.18 11.14 0.25
CA ASN A 96 -2.50 11.54 0.76
C ASN A 96 -2.94 10.77 2.01
N ASN A 97 -2.40 9.57 2.21
CA ASN A 97 -2.65 8.70 3.36
C ASN A 97 -1.62 8.90 4.50
N TYR A 98 -0.87 10.01 4.50
CA TYR A 98 0.03 10.36 5.61
C TYR A 98 -0.71 11.16 6.68
N LEU A 99 -0.84 10.59 7.87
CA LEU A 99 -1.56 11.15 9.01
C LEU A 99 -0.72 12.16 9.82
N GLY A 100 0.56 12.33 9.50
CA GLY A 100 1.46 13.24 10.21
C GLY A 100 2.30 12.57 11.29
N VAL A 101 2.79 13.39 12.21
CA VAL A 101 3.61 12.98 13.36
C VAL A 101 2.71 12.74 14.57
N ILE A 102 2.83 11.58 15.19
CA ILE A 102 2.00 11.17 16.32
C ILE A 102 2.92 10.72 17.48
N SER A 103 2.66 11.24 18.68
CA SER A 103 3.49 10.96 19.87
C SER A 103 2.84 9.97 20.85
N HIS A 104 1.53 9.77 20.74
CA HIS A 104 0.78 8.78 21.48
C HIS A 104 -0.40 8.34 20.64
N TYR A 105 -0.51 7.03 20.40
CA TYR A 105 -1.62 6.44 19.68
C TYR A 105 -1.98 5.11 20.30
N ARG A 106 -3.23 4.71 20.08
CA ARG A 106 -3.66 3.33 20.20
C ARG A 106 -3.70 2.75 18.81
N ILE A 107 -3.17 1.55 18.63
CA ILE A 107 -2.98 0.96 17.30
C ILE A 107 -4.35 0.76 16.63
N GLU A 108 -5.39 0.48 17.41
CA GLU A 108 -6.77 0.32 16.95
C GLU A 108 -7.40 1.60 16.36
N ASP A 109 -6.93 2.78 16.78
CA ASP A 109 -7.51 4.07 16.38
C ASP A 109 -6.86 4.61 15.08
N ILE A 110 -5.78 3.98 14.62
CA ILE A 110 -5.09 4.41 13.40
C ILE A 110 -5.75 3.77 12.18
N GLU A 111 -6.13 4.60 11.21
CA GLU A 111 -6.70 4.16 9.95
C GLU A 111 -5.74 3.24 9.19
N LYS A 112 -6.23 2.07 8.74
CA LYS A 112 -5.44 1.13 7.97
C LYS A 112 -5.22 1.58 6.51
N GLY A 113 -4.05 1.26 5.97
CA GLY A 113 -3.57 1.73 4.68
C GLY A 113 -2.95 3.12 4.75
N SER A 114 -2.54 3.56 5.95
CA SER A 114 -2.06 4.91 6.23
C SER A 114 -0.64 4.91 6.78
N TRP A 115 0.07 5.99 6.52
CA TRP A 115 1.40 6.27 7.04
C TRP A 115 1.31 7.23 8.22
N PHE A 116 2.12 7.05 9.24
CA PHE A 116 2.35 8.06 10.27
C PHE A 116 3.78 7.93 10.82
N TYR A 117 4.31 9.00 11.40
CA TYR A 117 5.62 8.96 12.05
C TYR A 117 5.44 8.96 13.57
N ASP A 118 5.94 7.92 14.22
CA ASP A 118 5.98 7.82 15.68
C ASP A 118 7.17 8.62 16.21
N SER A 119 6.90 9.73 16.90
CA SER A 119 7.96 10.59 17.45
C SER A 119 8.70 9.97 18.64
N LYS A 120 8.14 8.97 19.32
CA LYS A 120 8.77 8.27 20.44
C LYS A 120 9.71 7.18 19.96
N GLU A 121 9.25 6.37 19.01
CA GLU A 121 10.05 5.29 18.43
C GLU A 121 11.00 5.77 17.32
N GLN A 122 10.83 7.02 16.89
CA GLN A 122 11.52 7.63 15.75
C GLN A 122 11.42 6.78 14.48
N ALA A 123 10.24 6.21 14.26
CA ALA A 123 9.98 5.26 13.19
C ALA A 123 8.82 5.76 12.31
N LEU A 124 8.97 5.60 11.00
CA LEU A 124 7.86 5.73 10.08
C LEU A 124 7.08 4.42 10.07
N ILE A 125 5.78 4.47 10.32
CA ILE A 125 4.93 3.30 10.46
C ILE A 125 3.88 3.31 9.34
N TYR A 126 3.75 2.16 8.66
CA TYR A 126 2.64 1.87 7.77
C TYR A 126 1.67 0.90 8.44
N MET A 127 0.42 1.32 8.59
CA MET A 127 -0.66 0.45 9.07
C MET A 127 -1.21 -0.36 7.91
N VAL A 128 -1.11 -1.69 7.96
CA VAL A 128 -1.55 -2.54 6.84
C VAL A 128 -3.06 -2.77 6.91
N ARG A 129 -3.72 -2.58 5.77
CA ARG A 129 -5.15 -2.80 5.53
C ARG A 129 -5.46 -4.25 5.23
N ASN A 130 -4.79 -4.86 4.26
CA ASN A 130 -5.01 -6.25 3.85
C ASN A 130 -4.15 -7.23 4.68
N GLN A 131 -4.38 -7.28 5.99
CA GLN A 131 -3.55 -8.01 6.96
C GLN A 131 -3.48 -9.52 6.70
N LEU A 132 -4.53 -10.12 6.13
CA LEU A 132 -4.54 -11.54 5.73
C LEU A 132 -3.43 -11.91 4.73
N TYR A 133 -2.94 -10.93 3.97
CA TYR A 133 -1.89 -11.12 2.97
C TYR A 133 -0.56 -10.47 3.37
N PHE A 134 -0.39 -10.15 4.64
CA PHE A 134 0.81 -9.49 5.15
C PHE A 134 1.35 -10.22 6.37
N VAL A 135 2.60 -10.68 6.28
CA VAL A 135 3.28 -11.37 7.37
C VAL A 135 4.36 -10.45 7.93
N THR A 136 4.36 -10.28 9.24
CA THR A 136 5.37 -9.54 10.02
C THR A 136 5.57 -10.23 11.37
N GLU A 137 6.70 -9.97 12.02
CA GLU A 137 7.00 -10.43 13.38
C GLU A 137 6.26 -9.62 14.45
N LEU A 138 5.67 -8.48 14.08
CA LEU A 138 4.92 -7.62 14.99
C LEU A 138 3.56 -8.22 15.36
N SER A 139 3.15 -8.00 16.62
CA SER A 139 1.82 -8.36 17.08
C SER A 139 0.73 -7.56 16.38
N GLU A 140 -0.41 -8.21 16.16
CA GLU A 140 -1.63 -7.59 15.60
C GLU A 140 -1.97 -6.27 16.33
N PRO A 141 -2.41 -5.22 15.60
CA PRO A 141 -2.59 -5.15 14.14
C PRO A 141 -1.30 -5.17 13.31
N ALA A 142 -1.32 -5.89 12.18
CA ALA A 142 -0.18 -5.98 11.27
C ALA A 142 0.26 -4.60 10.73
N ARG A 143 1.57 -4.32 10.82
CA ARG A 143 2.19 -3.05 10.44
C ARG A 143 3.62 -3.25 9.98
N ALA A 144 4.18 -2.25 9.31
CA ALA A 144 5.59 -2.19 8.93
C ALA A 144 6.23 -0.92 9.49
N ARG A 145 7.44 -1.01 10.04
CA ARG A 145 8.18 0.14 10.54
C ARG A 145 9.45 0.36 9.75
N PHE A 146 9.82 1.61 9.54
CA PHE A 146 10.97 2.00 8.75
C PHE A 146 11.77 3.11 9.41
N LYS A 147 13.10 3.05 9.26
CA LYS A 147 14.04 4.09 9.71
C LYS A 147 15.13 4.37 8.69
N ILE A 148 15.71 5.56 8.82
CA ILE A 148 16.84 6.01 8.02
C ILE A 148 18.13 5.59 8.72
N TYR A 149 18.86 4.68 8.07
CA TYR A 149 20.15 4.19 8.55
C TYR A 149 21.32 4.77 7.76
N PRO A 150 22.45 5.08 8.43
CA PRO A 150 23.68 5.42 7.74
C PRO A 150 24.28 4.20 7.03
N VAL A 151 24.70 4.41 5.78
CA VAL A 151 25.54 3.47 5.03
C VAL A 151 26.96 3.95 5.16
N TYR A 152 27.83 3.13 5.75
CA TYR A 152 29.26 3.43 5.87
C TYR A 152 30.03 2.78 4.72
N SER A 153 31.00 3.49 4.15
CA SER A 153 31.98 2.91 3.23
C SER A 153 33.37 3.00 3.84
N ASP A 154 34.16 1.96 3.66
CA ASP A 154 35.58 2.00 3.97
C ASP A 154 36.30 2.91 2.97
N ARG A 155 37.28 3.67 3.45
CA ARG A 155 38.10 4.52 2.58
C ARG A 155 38.86 3.62 1.60
N LEU A 156 38.73 3.87 0.30
CA LEU A 156 39.69 3.35 -0.68
C LEU A 156 41.06 3.98 -0.36
N LYS A 157 41.97 3.14 0.15
CA LYS A 157 43.38 3.39 0.54
C LYS A 157 43.61 4.14 1.87
N GLY A 158 43.97 3.38 2.90
CA GLY A 158 45.00 3.77 3.87
C GLY A 158 44.61 4.61 5.08
N GLY A 159 43.34 4.66 5.48
CA GLY A 159 42.95 5.31 6.73
C GLY A 159 41.73 4.65 7.38
N GLU A 160 41.85 4.26 8.65
CA GLU A 160 40.89 3.49 9.46
C GLU A 160 39.57 4.23 9.81
N THR A 161 39.24 5.32 9.12
CA THR A 161 38.05 6.12 9.43
C THR A 161 36.88 5.77 8.49
N LYS A 162 35.91 5.02 9.02
CA LYS A 162 34.59 4.84 8.39
C LYS A 162 33.88 6.19 8.29
N TYR A 163 33.49 6.58 7.09
CA TYR A 163 32.66 7.75 6.87
C TYR A 163 31.28 7.32 6.39
N ILE A 164 30.25 8.08 6.76
CA ILE A 164 28.93 7.92 6.15
C ILE A 164 29.13 8.17 4.66
N SER A 165 28.76 7.19 3.83
CA SER A 165 28.78 7.20 2.36
C SER A 165 27.40 7.53 1.77
N GLY A 166 26.35 7.27 2.56
CA GLY A 166 24.99 7.66 2.25
C GLY A 166 24.02 7.29 3.36
N LEU A 167 22.73 7.44 3.09
CA LEU A 167 21.64 7.06 3.98
C LEU A 167 20.69 6.14 3.22
N THR A 168 20.03 5.23 3.93
CA THR A 168 19.07 4.30 3.34
C THR A 168 17.87 4.09 4.24
N LEU A 169 16.69 3.93 3.64
CA LEU A 169 15.46 3.58 4.34
C LEU A 169 15.35 2.06 4.40
N LYS A 170 15.36 1.52 5.63
CA LYS A 170 15.21 0.09 5.88
C LYS A 170 14.02 -0.18 6.79
N GLU A 171 13.44 -1.35 6.60
CA GLU A 171 12.50 -1.96 7.53
C GLU A 171 13.19 -2.30 8.86
N GLU A 172 12.49 -2.05 9.96
CA GLU A 172 12.93 -2.45 11.31
C GLU A 172 12.70 -3.95 11.51
N GLU A 173 11.54 -4.43 11.08
CA GLU A 173 11.15 -5.84 11.12
C GLU A 173 11.02 -6.39 9.70
N PRO A 174 11.50 -7.62 9.44
CA PRO A 174 11.20 -8.31 8.20
C PRO A 174 9.68 -8.42 7.99
N TYR A 175 9.24 -8.15 6.78
CA TYR A 175 7.86 -8.39 6.38
C TYR A 175 7.78 -9.01 5.00
N ARG A 176 6.65 -9.65 4.70
CA ARG A 176 6.39 -10.23 3.39
C ARG A 176 4.92 -10.14 3.03
N TRP A 177 4.66 -9.65 1.82
CA TRP A 177 3.36 -9.76 1.17
C TRP A 177 3.17 -11.18 0.63
N LEU A 178 2.07 -11.83 1.04
CA LEU A 178 1.64 -13.10 0.48
C LEU A 178 0.95 -12.86 -0.86
N LYS A 179 1.22 -13.74 -1.82
CA LYS A 179 0.50 -13.70 -3.10
C LYS A 179 -0.91 -14.23 -2.86
N PRO A 180 -1.96 -13.50 -3.28
CA PRO A 180 -3.32 -13.99 -3.14
C PRO A 180 -3.69 -15.07 -4.19
N TRP A 181 -2.77 -15.43 -5.08
CA TRP A 181 -2.84 -16.57 -6.00
C TRP A 181 -1.74 -17.59 -5.67
N GLY A 182 -2.01 -18.48 -4.74
CA GLY A 182 -1.14 -19.59 -4.33
C GLY A 182 -1.97 -20.69 -3.72
#